data_AF-A0A1S1EG43-F1
#
_entry.id   AF-A0A1S1EG43-F1
#
_cell.length_a   1.000
_cell.length_b   1.000
_cell.length_c   1.000
_cell.angle_alpha   90.00
_cell.angle_beta   90.00
_cell.angle_gamma   90.00
#
_symmetry.space_group_name_H-M   'P 1'
#
loop_
_entity.id
_entity.type
_entity.pdbx_description
1 polymer ?
#
loop_
_entity_poly.entity_id
_entity_poly.type
_entity_poly.pdbx_seq_one_letter_code
_entity_poly.pdbx_strand_id
1 'polypeptide(L)'
;MHKKRERGLTKYEELEHAGVAQPFLTRQKHALSPNRIEILREWDRLREAWDKTYADAGEGPAQVPGGEILGTYKVISVTNAAGKVSGTFFLFTREEEVRELFITAPQRGLPPNPYVRSPLNVVRWKIWEVEAAAKYPGAALNPNPKNVDDVRPYSELFGGVDWSLLPRDEEYVFSGLWDAMQNKGQRPVTGVTLLPANNCDHRFRFRDGTDGFTVRGSKLAPALHAVRQAGERKISLHTLRQVIARL
;
A
#
# COMPACT_ATOMS: atom_id res chain seq x y z
N MET A 1 -14.30 44.16 -22.42
CA MET A 1 -15.29 43.10 -22.10
C MET A 1 -14.71 41.75 -22.49
N HIS A 2 -14.14 41.00 -21.53
CA HIS A 2 -13.72 39.61 -21.79
C HIS A 2 -14.88 38.67 -21.48
N LYS A 3 -15.37 37.94 -22.49
CA LYS A 3 -16.30 36.82 -22.30
C LYS A 3 -15.60 35.76 -21.45
N LYS A 4 -16.04 35.57 -20.20
CA LYS A 4 -15.73 34.37 -19.41
C LYS A 4 -16.24 33.17 -20.22
N ARG A 5 -15.33 32.32 -20.70
CA ARG A 5 -15.71 30.99 -21.16
C ARG A 5 -16.23 30.25 -19.94
N GLU A 6 -17.48 29.79 -20.00
CA GLU A 6 -17.98 28.81 -19.04
C GLU A 6 -17.08 27.58 -19.16
N ARG A 7 -16.36 27.30 -18.08
CA ARG A 7 -15.58 26.07 -17.98
C ARG A 7 -16.59 24.95 -17.79
N GLY A 8 -16.62 23.99 -18.71
CA GLY A 8 -17.34 22.75 -18.48
C GLY A 8 -16.88 22.08 -17.19
N LEU A 9 -17.77 21.33 -16.55
CA LEU A 9 -17.43 20.59 -15.34
C LEU A 9 -16.22 19.70 -15.62
N THR A 10 -15.27 19.73 -14.70
CA THR A 10 -14.18 18.78 -14.69
C THR A 10 -14.72 17.41 -14.37
N LYS A 11 -14.02 16.38 -14.83
CA LYS A 11 -14.34 14.97 -14.57
C LYS A 11 -14.50 14.63 -13.07
N TYR A 12 -13.87 15.41 -12.19
CA TYR A 12 -14.05 15.29 -10.74
C TYR A 12 -15.36 15.93 -10.26
N GLU A 13 -15.70 17.11 -10.78
CA GLU A 13 -16.99 17.76 -10.50
C GLU A 13 -18.18 16.91 -11.01
N GLU A 14 -17.99 16.14 -12.08
CA GLU A 14 -18.96 15.12 -12.55
C GLU A 14 -19.13 13.96 -11.55
N LEU A 15 -18.04 13.48 -10.93
CA LEU A 15 -18.06 12.41 -9.92
C LEU A 15 -18.63 12.89 -8.58
N GLU A 16 -18.38 14.15 -8.20
CA GLU A 16 -18.98 14.83 -7.05
C GLU A 16 -20.49 15.00 -7.25
N HIS A 17 -20.91 15.45 -8.44
CA HIS A 17 -22.33 15.53 -8.82
C HIS A 17 -23.04 14.16 -8.84
N ALA A 18 -22.31 13.09 -9.15
CA ALA A 18 -22.82 11.72 -9.11
C ALA A 18 -22.85 11.11 -7.70
N GLY A 19 -22.39 11.83 -6.67
CA GLY A 19 -22.34 11.35 -5.28
C GLY A 19 -21.29 10.27 -5.02
N VAL A 20 -20.31 10.12 -5.93
CA VAL A 20 -19.26 9.10 -5.87
C VAL A 20 -17.96 9.64 -5.25
N ALA A 21 -17.85 10.97 -5.09
CA ALA A 21 -16.75 11.66 -4.42
C ALA A 21 -17.31 12.75 -3.47
N GLN A 22 -16.62 13.04 -2.36
CA GLN A 22 -17.00 14.13 -1.46
C GLN A 22 -16.57 15.51 -1.99
N PRO A 23 -17.29 16.60 -1.66
CA PRO A 23 -16.96 17.95 -2.10
C PRO A 23 -15.58 18.46 -1.70
N PHE A 24 -14.84 18.99 -2.69
CA PHE A 24 -13.51 19.55 -2.48
C PHE A 24 -13.57 20.98 -1.89
N LEU A 25 -13.62 21.10 -0.56
CA LEU A 25 -13.53 22.42 0.10
C LEU A 25 -12.09 22.95 0.15
N THR A 26 -11.78 23.84 -0.79
CA THR A 26 -10.48 24.51 -1.01
C THR A 26 -9.94 25.39 0.13
N ARG A 27 -10.59 25.48 1.29
CA ARG A 27 -10.25 26.45 2.34
C ARG A 27 -9.24 25.99 3.40
N GLN A 28 -8.86 24.71 3.48
CA GLN A 28 -7.84 24.26 4.44
C GLN A 28 -6.45 24.25 3.81
N LYS A 29 -5.90 25.44 3.60
CA LYS A 29 -4.56 25.65 3.06
C LYS A 29 -3.63 26.15 4.18
N HIS A 30 -2.61 25.35 4.50
CA HIS A 30 -1.32 25.76 5.06
C HIS A 30 -1.23 26.20 6.54
N ALA A 31 -1.24 25.22 7.43
CA ALA A 31 -0.40 25.11 8.62
C ALA A 31 -0.33 23.61 8.99
N LEU A 32 0.68 23.13 9.72
CA LEU A 32 0.53 21.84 10.41
C LEU A 32 -0.63 22.04 11.39
N SER A 33 -1.84 21.66 11.00
CA SER A 33 -2.99 21.76 11.90
C SER A 33 -2.68 20.91 13.15
N PRO A 34 -3.07 21.34 14.35
CA PRO A 34 -2.91 20.56 15.58
C PRO A 34 -3.31 19.08 15.41
N ASN A 35 -4.40 18.82 14.66
CA ASN A 35 -4.86 17.48 14.30
C ASN A 35 -3.80 16.61 13.59
N ARG A 36 -2.92 17.19 12.74
CA ARG A 36 -1.93 16.40 12.00
C ARG A 36 -0.79 15.91 12.91
N ILE A 37 -0.37 16.73 13.87
CA ILE A 37 0.66 16.32 14.85
C ILE A 37 0.11 15.23 15.76
N GLU A 38 -1.15 15.34 16.19
CA GLU A 38 -1.83 14.32 16.97
C GLU A 38 -1.98 13.01 16.20
N ILE A 39 -2.37 13.06 14.93
CA ILE A 39 -2.41 11.89 14.05
C ILE A 39 -1.04 11.21 13.96
N LEU A 40 0.04 11.98 13.77
CA LEU A 40 1.40 11.42 13.69
C LEU A 40 1.83 10.75 15.00
N ARG A 41 1.54 11.37 16.15
CA ARG A 41 1.80 10.76 17.47
C ARG A 41 1.03 9.46 17.65
N GLU A 42 -0.21 9.42 17.18
CA GLU A 42 -1.02 8.22 17.26
C GLU A 42 -0.49 7.11 16.34
N TRP A 43 0.03 7.44 15.15
CA TRP A 43 0.75 6.47 14.32
C TRP A 43 2.00 5.92 15.02
N ASP A 44 2.80 6.76 15.69
CA ASP A 44 3.95 6.30 16.47
C ASP A 44 3.51 5.38 17.62
N ARG A 45 2.42 5.71 18.32
CA ARG A 45 1.82 4.86 19.37
C ARG A 45 1.43 3.49 18.82
N LEU A 46 0.77 3.44 17.66
CA LEU A 46 0.39 2.18 17.01
C LEU A 46 1.61 1.35 16.59
N ARG A 47 2.65 2.01 16.07
CA ARG A 47 3.92 1.36 15.75
C ARG A 47 4.56 0.72 16.98
N GLU A 48 4.68 1.46 18.08
CA GLU A 48 5.24 0.95 19.34
C GLU A 48 4.42 -0.19 19.95
N ALA A 49 3.09 -0.06 19.92
CA ALA A 49 2.20 -1.13 20.37
C ALA A 49 2.38 -2.40 19.54
N TRP A 50 2.55 -2.27 18.22
CA TRP A 50 2.85 -3.41 17.35
C TRP A 50 4.17 -4.08 17.70
N ASP A 51 5.25 -3.31 17.81
CA ASP A 51 6.57 -3.85 18.12
C ASP A 51 6.59 -4.56 19.48
N LYS A 52 5.85 -4.04 20.46
CA LYS A 52 5.76 -4.62 21.81
C LYS A 52 4.91 -5.88 21.90
N THR A 53 3.84 -5.99 21.10
CA THR A 53 2.79 -6.99 21.35
C THR A 53 2.57 -7.96 20.21
N TYR A 54 2.75 -7.53 18.96
CA TYR A 54 2.30 -8.27 17.78
C TYR A 54 3.45 -8.71 16.86
N ALA A 55 4.63 -8.11 16.99
CA ALA A 55 5.80 -8.43 16.17
C ALA A 55 6.15 -9.93 16.16
N ASP A 56 6.18 -10.56 17.35
CA ASP A 56 6.55 -11.97 17.49
C ASP A 56 5.50 -12.90 16.90
N ALA A 57 4.22 -12.60 17.05
CA ALA A 57 3.12 -13.35 16.43
C ALA A 57 3.02 -13.08 14.91
N GLY A 58 3.45 -11.90 14.47
CA GLY A 58 3.30 -11.44 13.10
C GLY A 58 1.84 -11.19 12.72
N GLU A 59 0.98 -10.97 13.70
CA GLU A 59 -0.45 -10.78 13.53
C GLU A 59 -1.00 -9.91 14.65
N GLY A 60 -1.90 -8.99 14.30
CA GLY A 60 -2.48 -8.06 15.25
C GLY A 60 -3.58 -7.20 14.63
N PRO A 61 -4.29 -6.42 15.45
CA PRO A 61 -5.38 -5.59 14.98
C PRO A 61 -4.87 -4.52 14.01
N ALA A 62 -5.61 -4.30 12.94
CA ALA A 62 -5.43 -3.19 12.02
C ALA A 62 -6.19 -1.98 12.57
N GLN A 63 -5.48 -1.15 13.32
CA GLN A 63 -6.01 0.04 13.97
C GLN A 63 -5.72 1.28 13.13
N VAL A 64 -6.64 2.25 13.17
CA VAL A 64 -6.41 3.59 12.65
C VAL A 64 -6.26 4.59 13.81
N PRO A 65 -5.65 5.76 13.57
CA PRO A 65 -5.63 6.82 14.57
C PRO A 65 -7.05 7.11 15.09
N GLY A 66 -7.21 7.12 16.42
CA GLY A 66 -8.52 7.18 17.07
C GLY A 66 -8.99 5.84 17.66
N GLY A 67 -8.26 4.75 17.41
CA GLY A 67 -8.44 3.46 18.10
C GLY A 67 -9.47 2.51 17.48
N GLU A 68 -10.11 2.91 16.38
CA GLU A 68 -11.01 2.03 15.63
C GLU A 68 -10.22 0.84 15.05
N ILE A 69 -10.76 -0.37 15.24
CA ILE A 69 -10.21 -1.62 14.69
C ILE A 69 -10.99 -1.94 13.41
N LEU A 70 -10.30 -1.91 12.27
CA LEU A 70 -10.91 -2.17 10.96
C LEU A 70 -10.83 -3.65 10.54
N GLY A 71 -9.98 -4.42 11.20
CA GLY A 71 -9.70 -5.81 10.87
C GLY A 71 -8.38 -6.27 11.46
N THR A 72 -7.67 -7.14 10.76
CA THR A 72 -6.43 -7.78 11.23
C THR A 72 -5.33 -7.67 10.18
N TYR A 73 -4.14 -7.26 10.61
CA TYR A 73 -2.92 -7.38 9.83
C TYR A 73 -2.27 -8.74 10.07
N LYS A 74 -1.90 -9.43 8.99
CA LYS A 74 -1.14 -10.70 9.02
C LYS A 74 0.14 -10.54 8.20
N VAL A 75 1.29 -10.92 8.75
CA VAL A 75 2.59 -10.85 8.05
C VAL A 75 3.02 -12.21 7.50
N ILE A 76 3.55 -12.23 6.29
CA ILE A 76 4.17 -13.40 5.68
C ILE A 76 5.45 -13.05 4.94
N SER A 77 6.49 -13.87 5.09
CA SER A 77 7.75 -13.70 4.37
C SER A 77 7.90 -14.75 3.26
N VAL A 78 8.41 -14.33 2.12
CA VAL A 78 8.74 -15.22 0.99
C VAL A 78 10.26 -15.28 0.85
N THR A 79 10.84 -16.47 0.76
CA THR A 79 12.28 -16.67 0.56
C THR A 79 12.64 -17.16 -0.83
N ASN A 80 13.82 -16.78 -1.29
CA ASN A 80 14.45 -17.34 -2.48
C ASN A 80 14.98 -18.76 -2.24
N ALA A 81 15.53 -19.38 -3.30
CA ALA A 81 16.16 -20.70 -3.24
C ALA A 81 17.31 -20.80 -2.22
N ALA A 82 18.01 -19.70 -1.95
CA ALA A 82 19.07 -19.63 -0.94
C ALA A 82 18.56 -19.43 0.51
N GLY A 83 17.24 -19.45 0.73
CA GLY A 83 16.62 -19.25 2.05
C GLY A 83 16.62 -17.80 2.55
N LYS A 84 17.10 -16.85 1.74
CA LYS A 84 17.08 -15.42 2.04
C LYS A 84 15.69 -14.86 1.75
N VAL A 85 15.20 -13.96 2.62
CA VAL A 85 13.91 -13.28 2.42
C VAL A 85 13.97 -12.41 1.16
N SER A 86 13.15 -12.74 0.18
CA SER A 86 12.93 -11.98 -1.05
C SER A 86 12.04 -10.77 -0.78
N GLY A 87 11.00 -10.96 0.03
CA GLY A 87 10.08 -9.91 0.45
C GLY A 87 9.23 -10.35 1.64
N THR A 88 8.83 -9.37 2.45
CA THR A 88 7.88 -9.55 3.55
C THR A 88 6.63 -8.76 3.22
N PHE A 89 5.48 -9.41 3.33
CA PHE A 89 4.19 -8.88 2.94
C PHE A 89 3.29 -8.77 4.15
N PHE A 90 2.49 -7.70 4.18
CA PHE A 90 1.36 -7.59 5.07
C PHE A 90 0.06 -7.76 4.28
N LEU A 91 -0.85 -8.49 4.90
CA LEU A 91 -2.22 -8.68 4.46
C LEU A 91 -3.12 -7.95 5.44
N PHE A 92 -3.96 -7.05 4.96
CA PHE A 92 -5.11 -6.57 5.73
C PHE A 92 -6.29 -7.49 5.44
N THR A 93 -6.89 -8.00 6.50
CA THR A 93 -8.02 -8.91 6.42
C THR A 93 -9.19 -8.38 7.23
N ARG A 94 -10.40 -8.54 6.70
CA ARG A 94 -11.65 -8.22 7.39
C ARG A 94 -12.64 -9.31 7.04
N GLU A 95 -13.32 -9.87 8.05
CA GLU A 95 -14.28 -10.97 7.88
C GLU A 95 -13.66 -12.17 7.13
N GLU A 96 -12.40 -12.50 7.45
CA GLU A 96 -11.59 -13.55 6.78
C GLU A 96 -11.33 -13.35 5.28
N GLU A 97 -11.67 -12.19 4.72
CA GLU A 97 -11.29 -11.85 3.35
C GLU A 97 -10.05 -10.96 3.34
N VAL A 98 -9.14 -11.23 2.39
CA VAL A 98 -8.00 -10.34 2.14
C VAL A 98 -8.48 -9.10 1.36
N ARG A 99 -8.21 -7.95 1.95
CA ARG A 99 -8.71 -6.66 1.49
C ARG A 99 -7.58 -5.76 0.97
N GLU A 100 -6.40 -5.85 1.58
CA GLU A 100 -5.18 -5.19 1.09
C GLU A 100 -3.96 -6.10 1.16
N LEU A 101 -3.00 -5.85 0.28
CA LEU A 101 -1.68 -6.45 0.26
C LEU A 101 -0.62 -5.38 0.00
N PHE A 102 0.46 -5.38 0.79
CA PHE A 102 1.61 -4.53 0.52
C PHE A 102 2.93 -5.15 1.00
N ILE A 103 4.04 -4.68 0.45
CA ILE A 103 5.39 -5.13 0.81
C ILE A 103 5.96 -4.19 1.85
N THR A 104 6.43 -4.72 2.97
CA THR A 104 7.18 -3.93 3.95
C THR A 104 8.66 -3.84 3.62
N ALA A 105 9.21 -2.64 3.83
CA ALA A 105 10.66 -2.45 3.86
C ALA A 105 11.26 -3.19 5.07
N PRO A 106 12.30 -4.03 4.87
CA PRO A 106 13.02 -4.64 5.97
C PRO A 106 13.67 -3.59 6.87
N GLN A 107 13.78 -3.90 8.15
CA GLN A 107 14.50 -3.06 9.11
C GLN A 107 15.60 -3.90 9.78
N ARG A 108 16.82 -3.35 9.83
CA ARG A 108 17.99 -3.98 10.43
C ARG A 108 17.74 -4.18 11.92
N GLY A 109 17.59 -5.45 12.31
CA GLY A 109 17.44 -5.83 13.71
C GLY A 109 16.07 -5.50 14.30
N LEU A 110 15.09 -5.13 13.47
CA LEU A 110 13.72 -4.87 13.91
C LEU A 110 12.75 -5.78 13.16
N PRO A 111 11.65 -6.19 13.82
CA PRO A 111 10.61 -7.00 13.20
C PRO A 111 9.83 -6.20 12.13
N PRO A 112 9.12 -6.89 11.22
CA PRO A 112 8.15 -6.26 10.33
C PRO A 112 7.06 -5.51 11.10
N ASN A 113 6.69 -4.32 10.63
CA ASN A 113 5.66 -3.49 11.27
C ASN A 113 4.79 -2.77 10.22
N PRO A 114 3.46 -2.96 10.22
CA PRO A 114 2.56 -2.40 9.20
C PRO A 114 2.32 -0.89 9.35
N TYR A 115 2.69 -0.32 10.51
CA TYR A 115 2.56 1.11 10.83
C TYR A 115 3.81 1.92 10.45
N VAL A 116 4.89 1.24 10.05
CA VAL A 116 6.06 1.92 9.48
C VAL A 116 5.66 2.48 8.12
N ARG A 117 5.85 3.78 7.95
CA ARG A 117 5.52 4.45 6.69
C ARG A 117 6.70 4.35 5.75
N SER A 118 6.44 3.79 4.57
CA SER A 118 7.33 3.81 3.42
C SER A 118 6.50 3.88 2.14
N PRO A 119 7.02 4.43 1.05
CA PRO A 119 6.44 4.35 -0.28
C PRO A 119 5.91 2.97 -0.67
N LEU A 120 6.68 1.92 -0.39
CA LEU A 120 6.28 0.53 -0.68
C LEU A 120 5.05 0.08 0.13
N ASN A 121 4.87 0.64 1.33
CA ASN A 121 3.69 0.39 2.16
C ASN A 121 2.49 1.24 1.74
N VAL A 122 2.67 2.33 0.98
CA VAL A 122 1.57 3.19 0.54
C VAL A 122 1.01 2.73 -0.80
N VAL A 123 1.86 2.22 -1.71
CA VAL A 123 1.42 1.58 -2.95
C VAL A 123 0.95 0.16 -2.64
N ARG A 124 -0.25 0.05 -2.08
CA ARG A 124 -0.89 -1.22 -1.70
C ARG A 124 -1.76 -1.72 -2.84
N TRP A 125 -1.81 -3.02 -3.04
CA TRP A 125 -2.92 -3.62 -3.75
C TRP A 125 -4.15 -3.62 -2.84
N LYS A 126 -5.31 -3.19 -3.34
CA LYS A 126 -6.57 -3.13 -2.61
C LYS A 126 -7.70 -3.67 -3.46
N ILE A 127 -8.48 -4.58 -2.91
CA ILE A 127 -9.53 -5.27 -3.68
C ILE A 127 -10.59 -4.30 -4.23
N TRP A 128 -11.01 -3.31 -3.45
CA TRP A 128 -12.02 -2.34 -3.87
C TRP A 128 -11.53 -1.39 -4.96
N GLU A 129 -10.23 -1.09 -5.05
CA GLU A 129 -9.68 -0.29 -6.14
C GLU A 129 -9.69 -1.10 -7.45
N VAL A 130 -9.41 -2.41 -7.39
CA VAL A 130 -9.53 -3.30 -8.55
C VAL A 130 -10.99 -3.42 -9.02
N GLU A 131 -11.92 -3.61 -8.09
CA GLU A 131 -13.36 -3.68 -8.39
C GLU A 131 -13.88 -2.37 -9.00
N ALA A 132 -13.46 -1.23 -8.43
CA ALA A 132 -13.79 0.09 -8.96
C ALA A 132 -13.21 0.28 -10.37
N ALA A 133 -11.98 -0.18 -10.64
CA ALA A 133 -11.35 -0.06 -11.95
C ALA A 133 -12.09 -0.85 -13.01
N ALA A 134 -12.56 -2.05 -12.66
CA ALA A 134 -13.36 -2.88 -13.55
C ALA A 134 -14.72 -2.25 -13.85
N LYS A 135 -15.36 -1.64 -12.84
CA LYS A 135 -16.66 -0.98 -12.98
C LYS A 135 -16.57 0.36 -13.73
N TYR A 136 -15.46 1.08 -13.57
CA TYR A 136 -15.25 2.42 -14.13
C TYR A 136 -13.90 2.52 -14.86
N PRO A 137 -13.75 1.86 -16.03
CA PRO A 137 -12.46 1.75 -16.73
C PRO A 137 -11.91 3.09 -17.26
N GLY A 138 -12.75 4.12 -17.32
CA GLY A 138 -12.35 5.48 -17.66
C GLY A 138 -12.04 6.36 -16.45
N ALA A 139 -12.31 5.93 -15.21
CA ALA A 139 -12.02 6.72 -14.03
C ALA A 139 -10.52 6.67 -13.73
N ALA A 140 -9.91 7.85 -13.54
CA ALA A 140 -8.61 7.89 -12.89
C ALA A 140 -8.86 7.55 -11.42
N LEU A 141 -8.43 6.38 -10.97
CA LEU A 141 -8.57 5.98 -9.58
C LEU A 141 -7.44 6.62 -8.79
N ASN A 142 -7.82 7.38 -7.77
CA ASN A 142 -6.95 8.24 -6.98
C ASN A 142 -6.19 9.33 -7.78
N PRO A 143 -6.89 10.15 -8.58
CA PRO A 143 -6.24 11.20 -9.34
C PRO A 143 -5.79 12.30 -8.37
N ASN A 144 -4.53 12.74 -8.47
CA ASN A 144 -4.15 13.99 -7.83
C ASN A 144 -4.95 15.14 -8.48
N PRO A 145 -5.88 15.81 -7.75
CA PRO A 145 -6.75 16.83 -8.33
C PRO A 145 -5.96 18.09 -8.75
N LYS A 146 -4.70 18.21 -8.34
CA LYS A 146 -3.81 19.34 -8.66
C LYS A 146 -2.86 19.06 -9.83
N ASN A 147 -2.64 17.79 -10.18
CA ASN A 147 -1.81 17.40 -11.32
C ASN A 147 -2.27 16.02 -11.82
N VAL A 148 -2.93 15.98 -12.98
CA VAL A 148 -3.48 14.74 -13.55
C VAL A 148 -2.41 13.77 -14.03
N ASP A 149 -1.17 14.24 -14.24
CA ASP A 149 -0.02 13.41 -14.59
C ASP A 149 0.72 12.87 -13.34
N ASP A 150 0.27 13.27 -12.14
CA ASP A 150 0.82 12.80 -10.87
C ASP A 150 0.03 11.60 -10.37
N VAL A 151 0.62 10.45 -10.60
CA VAL A 151 0.13 9.10 -10.29
C VAL A 151 0.13 8.76 -8.79
N ARG A 152 0.74 9.62 -7.95
CA ARG A 152 0.79 9.40 -6.50
C ARG A 152 -0.61 9.46 -5.88
N PRO A 153 -0.95 8.52 -4.97
CA PRO A 153 -2.22 8.52 -4.28
C PRO A 153 -2.45 9.81 -3.49
N TYR A 154 -3.57 10.48 -3.75
CA TYR A 154 -4.10 11.53 -2.90
C TYR A 154 -4.61 10.91 -1.59
N SER A 155 -4.24 11.50 -0.46
CA SER A 155 -4.69 11.08 0.86
C SER A 155 -5.39 12.23 1.57
N GLU A 156 -6.68 12.04 1.82
CA GLU A 156 -7.49 12.96 2.61
C GLU A 156 -6.94 13.11 4.04
N LEU A 157 -6.43 12.00 4.60
CA LEU A 157 -5.80 11.99 5.93
C LEU A 157 -4.56 12.91 6.02
N PHE A 158 -3.89 13.15 4.88
CA PHE A 158 -2.71 14.04 4.81
C PHE A 158 -2.99 15.39 4.15
N GLY A 159 -4.25 15.66 3.76
CA GLY A 159 -4.65 16.92 3.13
C GLY A 159 -3.98 17.17 1.77
N GLY A 160 -3.59 16.11 1.05
CA GLY A 160 -2.83 16.25 -0.19
C GLY A 160 -2.31 14.93 -0.75
N VAL A 161 -1.53 15.04 -1.82
CA VAL A 161 -0.66 13.96 -2.31
C VAL A 161 0.30 13.56 -1.19
N ASP A 162 0.54 12.26 -1.01
CA ASP A 162 1.57 11.82 -0.08
C ASP A 162 2.95 12.19 -0.63
N TRP A 163 3.49 13.34 -0.21
CA TRP A 163 4.80 13.83 -0.62
C TRP A 163 5.98 12.99 -0.12
N SER A 164 5.72 11.98 0.73
CA SER A 164 6.73 10.95 1.01
C SER A 164 6.98 10.01 -0.17
N LEU A 165 6.08 10.03 -1.17
CA LEU A 165 6.26 9.41 -2.48
C LEU A 165 6.87 10.41 -3.45
N LEU A 166 7.98 10.06 -4.09
CA LEU A 166 8.47 10.81 -5.24
C LEU A 166 7.57 10.53 -6.46
N PRO A 167 7.31 11.52 -7.34
CA PRO A 167 6.51 11.33 -8.56
C PRO A 167 7.00 10.20 -9.47
N ARG A 168 8.28 9.83 -9.33
CA ARG A 168 8.92 8.75 -10.06
C ARG A 168 9.24 7.54 -9.18
N ASP A 169 8.78 7.43 -7.93
CA ASP A 169 8.92 6.19 -7.18
C ASP A 169 8.19 5.02 -7.87
N GLU A 170 7.28 5.30 -8.80
CA GLU A 170 6.69 4.30 -9.71
C GLU A 170 7.63 3.85 -10.84
N GLU A 171 8.46 4.75 -11.39
CA GLU A 171 9.54 4.41 -12.34
C GLU A 171 10.76 3.83 -11.62
N TYR A 172 10.97 4.26 -10.38
CA TYR A 172 12.06 3.92 -9.47
C TYR A 172 11.53 3.17 -8.24
N VAL A 173 10.72 2.12 -8.42
CA VAL A 173 10.47 1.11 -7.35
C VAL A 173 11.77 0.32 -7.10
N PHE A 174 12.83 1.04 -6.75
CA PHE A 174 14.09 0.58 -6.22
C PHE A 174 13.86 0.45 -4.74
N SER A 175 13.35 -0.73 -4.42
CA SER A 175 13.81 -1.45 -3.26
C SER A 175 13.64 -0.77 -1.91
N GLY A 176 13.01 0.39 -1.69
CA GLY A 176 13.13 1.09 -0.40
C GLY A 176 14.57 1.55 -0.12
N LEU A 177 15.35 1.86 -1.16
CA LEU A 177 16.72 2.38 -1.02
C LEU A 177 16.73 3.81 -0.46
N TRP A 178 15.83 4.66 -0.95
CA TRP A 178 15.68 6.03 -0.46
C TRP A 178 15.22 6.05 1.00
N ASP A 179 14.22 5.22 1.33
CA ASP A 179 13.76 4.94 2.69
C ASP A 179 14.90 4.49 3.62
N ALA A 180 15.73 3.55 3.14
CA ALA A 180 16.92 3.10 3.87
C ALA A 180 17.96 4.21 4.08
N MET A 181 18.00 5.22 3.22
CA MET A 181 18.87 6.40 3.39
C MET A 181 18.28 7.41 4.36
N GLN A 182 16.96 7.62 4.37
CA GLN A 182 16.31 8.61 5.23
C GLN A 182 16.06 8.11 6.66
N ASN A 183 15.80 6.82 6.83
CA ASN A 183 15.40 6.25 8.11
C ASN A 183 16.46 5.27 8.62
N LYS A 184 17.06 5.60 9.77
CA LYS A 184 18.06 4.77 10.41
C LYS A 184 17.51 3.36 10.65
N GLY A 185 18.22 2.36 10.14
CA GLY A 185 17.85 0.96 10.30
C GLY A 185 16.96 0.42 9.19
N GLN A 186 16.32 1.23 8.34
CA GLN A 186 15.63 0.70 7.18
C GLN A 186 16.63 0.12 6.17
N ARG A 187 16.20 -0.92 5.45
CA ARG A 187 16.98 -1.61 4.44
C ARG A 187 16.15 -1.80 3.19
N PRO A 188 16.80 -1.86 2.03
CA PRO A 188 16.05 -2.08 0.81
C PRO A 188 15.50 -3.53 0.67
N VAL A 189 14.25 -3.66 0.21
CA VAL A 189 13.65 -4.85 -0.42
C VAL A 189 14.36 -5.15 -1.74
N THR A 190 15.20 -6.18 -1.76
CA THR A 190 16.00 -6.50 -2.96
C THR A 190 15.41 -7.63 -3.82
N GLY A 191 14.46 -8.41 -3.30
CA GLY A 191 13.94 -9.60 -3.97
C GLY A 191 12.55 -9.47 -4.62
N VAL A 192 11.82 -8.38 -4.37
CA VAL A 192 10.49 -8.14 -4.97
C VAL A 192 10.38 -6.70 -5.46
N THR A 193 9.79 -6.52 -6.64
CA THR A 193 9.47 -5.21 -7.22
C THR A 193 7.97 -5.12 -7.42
N LEU A 194 7.36 -4.08 -6.85
CA LEU A 194 5.99 -3.71 -7.19
C LEU A 194 5.98 -3.02 -8.56
N LEU A 195 5.02 -3.38 -9.39
CA LEU A 195 4.79 -2.83 -10.72
C LEU A 195 3.36 -2.30 -10.73
N PRO A 196 3.17 -0.98 -10.56
CA PRO A 196 1.85 -0.36 -10.64
C PRO A 196 1.14 -0.68 -11.95
N ALA A 197 -0.18 -0.64 -11.93
CA ALA A 197 -1.01 -0.95 -13.08
C ALA A 197 -2.23 -0.03 -13.08
N ASN A 198 -2.59 0.47 -14.26
CA ASN A 198 -3.69 1.43 -14.43
C ASN A 198 -5.06 0.86 -14.03
N ASN A 199 -5.20 -0.47 -14.00
CA ASN A 199 -6.41 -1.14 -13.55
C ASN A 199 -6.40 -1.42 -12.03
N CYS A 200 -5.51 -0.76 -11.27
CA CYS A 200 -5.27 -0.95 -9.84
C CYS A 200 -4.86 -2.37 -9.40
N ASP A 201 -4.83 -3.34 -10.31
CA ASP A 201 -4.34 -4.69 -10.05
C ASP A 201 -2.82 -4.73 -10.25
N HIS A 202 -2.12 -4.11 -9.30
CA HIS A 202 -0.66 -4.03 -9.27
C HIS A 202 -0.02 -5.41 -9.36
N ARG A 203 1.15 -5.48 -10.01
CA ARG A 203 1.91 -6.72 -10.17
C ARG A 203 3.13 -6.74 -9.25
N PHE A 204 3.54 -7.92 -8.84
CA PHE A 204 4.67 -8.17 -7.97
C PHE A 204 5.65 -9.06 -8.70
N ARG A 205 6.83 -8.52 -9.02
CA ARG A 205 7.92 -9.22 -9.71
C ARG A 205 8.94 -9.70 -8.70
N PHE A 206 9.01 -11.01 -8.50
CA PHE A 206 10.03 -11.67 -7.70
C PHE A 206 11.29 -11.86 -8.55
N ARG A 207 12.45 -11.46 -8.02
CA ARG A 207 13.76 -11.54 -8.71
C ARG A 207 14.56 -12.71 -8.13
N ASP A 208 14.49 -13.88 -8.77
CA ASP A 208 15.20 -15.09 -8.31
C ASP A 208 15.70 -15.95 -9.49
N GLY A 209 16.49 -15.34 -10.38
CA GLY A 209 17.00 -16.03 -11.58
C GLY A 209 15.87 -16.65 -12.41
N THR A 210 15.99 -17.95 -12.73
CA THR A 210 14.98 -18.71 -13.48
C THR A 210 13.69 -18.99 -12.71
N ASP A 211 13.72 -18.87 -11.38
CA ASP A 211 12.54 -19.04 -10.52
C ASP A 211 11.80 -17.72 -10.25
N GLY A 212 12.36 -16.61 -10.71
CA GLY A 212 11.67 -15.31 -10.71
C GLY A 212 10.40 -15.35 -11.55
N PHE A 213 9.34 -14.69 -11.06
CA PHE A 213 8.08 -14.56 -11.79
C PHE A 213 7.37 -13.27 -11.42
N THR A 214 6.38 -12.90 -12.25
CA THR A 214 5.52 -11.75 -12.00
C THR A 214 4.08 -12.24 -11.78
N VAL A 215 3.43 -11.75 -10.72
CA VAL A 215 2.06 -12.13 -10.37
C VAL A 215 1.23 -10.88 -10.04
N ARG A 216 -0.05 -10.90 -10.39
CA ARG A 216 -1.00 -9.83 -10.05
C ARG A 216 -1.38 -9.89 -8.57
N GLY A 217 -1.64 -8.74 -7.95
CA GLY A 217 -2.08 -8.66 -6.56
C GLY A 217 -3.35 -9.47 -6.32
N SER A 218 -4.29 -9.47 -7.28
CA SER A 218 -5.52 -10.27 -7.26
C SER A 218 -5.30 -11.78 -7.14
N LYS A 219 -4.13 -12.29 -7.56
CA LYS A 219 -3.74 -13.70 -7.35
C LYS A 219 -2.81 -13.88 -6.15
N LEU A 220 -1.90 -12.92 -5.93
CA LEU A 220 -0.91 -13.02 -4.87
C LEU A 220 -1.55 -12.88 -3.48
N ALA A 221 -2.47 -11.95 -3.29
CA ALA A 221 -3.08 -11.67 -1.98
C ALA A 221 -3.88 -12.88 -1.46
N PRO A 222 -4.77 -13.53 -2.25
CA PRO A 222 -5.45 -14.74 -1.81
C PRO A 222 -4.50 -15.92 -1.57
N ALA A 223 -3.46 -16.08 -2.40
CA ALA A 223 -2.45 -17.13 -2.22
C ALA A 223 -1.71 -17.00 -0.89
N LEU A 224 -1.22 -15.80 -0.58
CA LEU A 224 -0.54 -15.51 0.67
C LEU A 224 -1.48 -15.63 1.88
N HIS A 225 -2.74 -15.26 1.71
CA HIS A 225 -3.76 -15.41 2.75
C HIS A 225 -4.04 -16.87 3.08
N ALA A 226 -4.24 -17.72 2.06
CA ALA A 226 -4.43 -19.16 2.24
C ALA A 226 -3.26 -19.82 2.98
N VAL A 227 -2.03 -19.41 2.64
CA VAL A 227 -0.82 -19.86 3.34
C VAL A 227 -0.82 -19.41 4.80
N ARG A 228 -1.18 -18.15 5.09
CA ARG A 228 -1.33 -17.66 6.47
C ARG A 228 -2.40 -18.43 7.25
N GLN A 229 -3.54 -18.75 6.64
CA GLN A 229 -4.60 -19.55 7.24
C GLN A 229 -4.13 -20.98 7.57
N ALA A 230 -3.21 -21.54 6.79
CA ALA A 230 -2.55 -22.81 7.09
C ALA A 230 -1.51 -22.73 8.23
N GLY A 231 -1.33 -21.56 8.87
CA GLY A 231 -0.41 -21.35 9.99
C GLY A 231 1.01 -20.96 9.57
N GLU A 232 1.32 -21.00 8.28
CA GLU A 232 2.64 -20.67 7.77
C GLU A 232 2.91 -19.17 7.86
N ARG A 233 4.11 -18.78 8.29
CA ARG A 233 4.55 -17.37 8.36
C ARG A 233 5.69 -17.05 7.40
N LYS A 234 6.31 -18.09 6.85
CA LYS A 234 7.45 -17.99 5.95
C LYS A 234 7.41 -19.14 4.96
N ILE A 235 7.41 -18.84 3.67
CA ILE A 235 7.39 -19.86 2.61
C ILE A 235 8.46 -19.61 1.55
N SER A 236 8.82 -20.66 0.81
CA SER A 236 9.69 -20.52 -0.35
C SER A 236 8.95 -19.93 -1.56
N LEU A 237 9.69 -19.29 -2.47
CA LEU A 237 9.16 -18.80 -3.74
C LEU A 237 8.57 -19.94 -4.58
N HIS A 238 9.18 -21.12 -4.54
CA HIS A 238 8.67 -22.31 -5.21
C HIS A 238 7.30 -22.73 -4.68
N THR A 239 7.14 -22.80 -3.35
CA THR A 239 5.85 -23.09 -2.70
C THR A 239 4.79 -22.06 -3.08
N LEU A 240 5.15 -20.77 -3.08
CA LEU A 240 4.24 -19.70 -3.49
C LEU A 240 3.74 -19.89 -4.92
N ARG A 241 4.63 -20.24 -5.86
CA ARG A 241 4.24 -20.52 -7.26
C ARG A 241 3.23 -21.66 -7.35
N GLN A 242 3.43 -22.73 -6.59
CA GLN A 242 2.52 -23.87 -6.56
C GLN A 242 1.14 -23.49 -6.00
N VAL A 243 1.09 -22.68 -4.93
CA VAL A 243 -0.18 -22.20 -4.36
C VAL A 243 -0.92 -21.33 -5.37
N ILE A 244 -0.23 -20.38 -6.01
CA ILE A 244 -0.83 -19.51 -7.03
C ILE A 244 -1.36 -20.31 -8.23
N ALA A 245 -0.66 -21.38 -8.64
CA ALA A 245 -1.10 -22.21 -9.76
C ALA A 245 -2.39 -23.01 -9.47
N ARG A 246 -2.77 -23.15 -8.19
CA ARG A 246 -3.97 -23.87 -7.75
C ARG A 246 -5.18 -22.93 -7.53
N LEU A 247 -4.99 -21.62 -7.68
CA LEU A 247 -6.01 -20.56 -7.55
C LEU A 247 -6.35 -19.92 -8.90
#